data_AF-A0A7S0R7W2-F1
#
_entry.id   AF-A0A7S0R7W2-F1
#
_cell.length_a   1.000
_cell.length_b   1.000
_cell.length_c   1.000
_cell.angle_alpha   90.00
_cell.angle_beta   90.00
_cell.angle_gamma   90.00
#
_symmetry.space_group_name_H-M   'P 1'
#
loop_
_entity.id
_entity.type
_entity.pdbx_description
1 polymer ?
#
loop_
_entity_poly.entity_id
_entity_poly.type
_entity_poly.pdbx_seq_one_letter_code
_entity_poly.pdbx_strand_id
1 'polypeptide(L)'
;VCVDLAVMMSPGEGMLVGSFARGLFLVHSECEETSYINSRPFRVNAGAVHAYVAAPRGRTAYLAELRAGAGALVVSPEGRVREAVVGRSKLESRPLVLVEAE
;
A
#
# COMPACT_ATOMS: atom_id res chain seq x y z
N VAL A 1 -6.48 0.88 6.74
CA VAL A 1 -6.76 0.03 5.57
C VAL A 1 -5.56 -0.84 5.32
N CYS A 2 -5.78 -2.15 5.31
CA CYS A 2 -4.79 -3.14 4.92
C CYS A 2 -5.15 -3.63 3.52
N VAL A 3 -4.20 -3.61 2.59
CA VAL A 3 -4.39 -4.03 1.19
C VAL A 3 -3.59 -5.30 0.97
N ASP A 4 -4.28 -6.38 0.61
CA ASP A 4 -3.69 -7.63 0.15
C ASP A 4 -3.75 -7.66 -1.38
N LEU A 5 -2.60 -7.83 -2.03
CA LEU A 5 -2.48 -7.98 -3.47
C LEU A 5 -2.52 -9.45 -3.88
N ALA A 6 -2.92 -9.71 -5.12
CA ALA A 6 -2.90 -11.05 -5.73
C ALA A 6 -1.51 -11.42 -6.30
N VAL A 7 -0.46 -10.77 -5.80
CA VAL A 7 0.94 -10.99 -6.20
C VAL A 7 1.83 -10.90 -4.98
N MET A 8 2.97 -11.58 -5.03
CA MET A 8 4.03 -11.42 -4.03
C MET A 8 4.88 -10.18 -4.38
N MET A 9 5.32 -9.48 -3.36
CA MET A 9 6.25 -8.36 -3.39
C MET A 9 7.61 -8.82 -2.88
N SER A 10 8.65 -8.14 -3.32
CA SER A 10 10.01 -8.31 -2.80
C SER A 10 10.21 -7.41 -1.57
N PRO A 11 11.23 -7.68 -0.73
CA PRO A 11 11.68 -6.73 0.28
C PRO A 11 11.83 -5.31 -0.27
N GLY A 12 11.30 -4.33 0.46
CA GLY A 12 11.29 -2.91 0.06
C GLY A 12 10.18 -2.51 -0.90
N GLU A 13 9.52 -3.44 -1.59
CA GLU A 13 8.37 -3.11 -2.43
C GLU A 13 7.13 -2.81 -1.58
N GLY A 14 6.27 -1.91 -2.08
CA GLY A 14 5.06 -1.49 -1.39
C GLY A 14 4.14 -0.65 -2.25
N MET A 15 3.37 0.23 -1.62
CA MET A 15 2.42 1.13 -2.29
C MET A 15 2.70 2.58 -1.92
N LEU A 16 2.48 3.49 -2.87
CA LEU A 16 2.57 4.93 -2.61
C LEU A 16 1.26 5.44 -2.00
N VAL A 17 1.32 5.95 -0.77
CA VAL A 17 0.15 6.40 0.00
C VAL A 17 0.43 7.75 0.64
N GLY A 18 -0.56 8.63 0.71
CA GLY A 18 -0.42 9.91 1.42
C GLY A 18 -1.73 10.66 1.61
N SER A 19 -1.71 11.69 2.45
CA SER A 19 -2.89 12.54 2.71
C SER A 19 -3.25 13.45 1.55
N PHE A 20 -2.33 13.65 0.59
CA PHE A 20 -2.54 14.48 -0.60
C PHE A 20 -2.18 13.69 -1.86
N ALA A 21 -2.95 13.85 -2.95
CA ALA A 21 -2.67 13.19 -4.22
C ALA A 21 -1.33 13.61 -4.87
N ARG A 22 -0.78 14.78 -4.49
CA ARG A 22 0.48 15.33 -5.05
C ARG A 22 1.75 14.89 -4.32
N GLY A 23 1.63 14.23 -3.17
CA GLY A 23 2.75 13.86 -2.31
C GLY A 23 2.44 12.58 -1.56
N LEU A 24 3.17 11.51 -1.88
CA LEU A 24 2.92 10.17 -1.39
C LEU A 24 4.21 9.58 -0.80
N PHE A 25 4.07 8.76 0.24
CA PHE A 25 5.14 8.00 0.85
C PHE A 25 5.10 6.55 0.39
N LEU A 26 6.27 5.93 0.24
CA LEU A 26 6.36 4.50 0.00
C LEU A 26 6.09 3.74 1.29
N VAL A 27 4.93 3.09 1.38
CA VAL A 27 4.57 2.22 2.50
C VAL A 27 4.93 0.79 2.12
N HIS A 28 5.97 0.25 2.76
CA HIS A 28 6.48 -1.08 2.46
C HIS A 28 5.45 -2.16 2.78
N SER A 29 5.51 -3.24 2.02
CA SER A 29 4.81 -4.47 2.33
C SER A 29 5.40 -5.16 3.56
N GLU A 30 4.62 -6.07 4.15
CA GLU A 30 5.07 -6.92 5.26
C GLU A 30 5.99 -8.07 4.77
N CYS A 31 6.99 -7.75 3.95
CA CYS A 31 7.96 -8.73 3.44
C CYS A 31 8.96 -9.17 4.51
N GLU A 32 9.35 -8.27 5.40
CA GLU A 32 10.36 -8.57 6.42
C GLU A 32 9.81 -9.51 7.49
N GLU A 33 10.52 -10.62 7.72
CA GLU A 33 10.22 -11.55 8.80
C GLU A 33 10.83 -11.02 10.11
N THR A 34 10.06 -11.10 11.19
CA THR A 34 10.55 -10.77 12.53
C THR A 34 10.30 -11.95 13.47
N SER A 35 10.95 -11.99 14.63
CA SER A 35 10.78 -13.06 15.62
C SER A 35 9.34 -13.24 16.14
N TYR A 36 8.44 -12.29 15.85
CA TYR A 36 7.08 -12.27 16.35
C TYR A 36 6.01 -12.34 15.26
N ILE A 37 6.36 -12.10 13.98
CA ILE A 37 5.40 -11.93 12.88
C ILE A 37 5.96 -12.59 11.62
N ASN A 38 5.22 -13.56 11.10
CA ASN A 38 5.50 -14.19 9.80
C ASN A 38 5.36 -13.18 8.67
N SER A 39 6.24 -13.31 7.68
CA SER A 39 6.18 -12.52 6.45
C SER A 39 4.85 -12.71 5.71
N ARG A 40 4.29 -11.60 5.24
CA ARG A 40 3.13 -11.54 4.35
C ARG A 40 3.47 -10.62 3.18
N PRO A 41 4.30 -11.09 2.24
CA PRO A 41 4.86 -10.27 1.17
C PRO A 41 3.81 -9.88 0.11
N PHE A 42 2.53 -10.11 0.35
CA PHE A 42 1.42 -9.65 -0.48
C PHE A 42 0.61 -8.55 0.21
N ARG A 43 0.96 -8.17 1.45
CA ARG A 43 0.19 -7.26 2.31
C ARG A 43 0.89 -5.92 2.50
N VAL A 44 0.13 -4.83 2.40
CA VAL A 44 0.55 -3.48 2.82
C VAL A 44 -0.44 -2.94 3.86
N ASN A 45 0.06 -2.50 5.01
CA ASN A 45 -0.71 -1.72 5.99
C ASN A 45 -0.79 -0.25 5.55
N ALA A 46 -1.57 0.00 4.50
CA ALA A 46 -1.49 1.21 3.69
C ALA A 46 -1.75 2.52 4.45
N GLY A 47 -2.75 2.59 5.33
CA GLY A 47 -3.02 3.82 6.10
C GLY A 47 -4.50 4.11 6.37
N ALA A 48 -4.84 5.39 6.62
CA ALA A 48 -6.19 5.81 6.95
C ALA A 48 -7.17 5.69 5.76
N VAL A 49 -8.47 5.59 6.04
CA VAL A 49 -9.52 5.43 5.00
C VAL A 49 -9.54 6.54 3.96
N HIS A 50 -9.22 7.77 4.36
CA HIS A 50 -9.23 8.96 3.52
C HIS A 50 -7.88 9.24 2.84
N ALA A 51 -6.85 8.42 3.07
CA ALA A 51 -5.57 8.61 2.41
C ALA A 51 -5.68 8.23 0.93
N TYR A 52 -4.96 8.96 0.09
CA TYR A 52 -4.78 8.67 -1.32
C TYR A 52 -3.77 7.56 -1.52
N VAL A 53 -3.97 6.78 -2.57
CA VAL A 53 -3.03 5.78 -3.07
C VAL A 53 -2.79 5.99 -4.56
N ALA A 54 -1.55 5.79 -5.01
CA ALA A 54 -1.25 5.81 -6.44
C ALA A 54 -1.93 4.64 -7.15
N ALA A 55 -2.57 4.92 -8.28
CA ALA A 55 -3.31 3.96 -9.08
C ALA A 55 -2.81 3.95 -10.53
N PRO A 56 -3.04 2.84 -11.27
CA PRO A 56 -2.67 2.74 -12.67
C PRO A 56 -3.12 3.93 -13.53
N ARG A 57 -2.35 4.20 -14.58
CA ARG A 57 -2.58 5.29 -15.57
C ARG A 57 -2.45 6.70 -14.98
N GLY A 58 -1.53 6.89 -14.03
CA GLY A 58 -1.25 8.21 -13.44
C GLY A 58 -2.39 8.78 -12.59
N ARG A 59 -3.27 7.92 -12.08
CA ARG A 59 -4.41 8.33 -11.25
C ARG A 59 -4.09 8.12 -9.78
N THR A 60 -4.98 8.64 -8.93
CA THR A 60 -5.04 8.29 -7.51
C THR A 60 -6.45 7.79 -7.18
N ALA A 61 -6.57 7.07 -6.07
CA ALA A 61 -7.83 6.66 -5.48
C ALA A 61 -7.76 6.85 -3.96
N TYR A 62 -8.91 6.88 -3.28
CA TYR A 62 -8.88 6.75 -1.81
C TYR A 62 -8.69 5.29 -1.42
N LEU A 63 -7.96 5.04 -0.32
CA LEU A 63 -7.82 3.68 0.23
C LEU A 63 -9.18 3.04 0.56
N ALA A 64 -10.16 3.85 0.99
CA ALA A 64 -11.53 3.40 1.23
C ALA A 64 -12.27 2.92 -0.03
N GLU A 65 -11.78 3.21 -1.23
CA GLU A 65 -12.40 2.82 -2.51
C GLU A 65 -11.79 1.54 -3.10
N LEU A 66 -10.62 1.11 -2.63
CA LEU A 66 -10.00 -0.13 -3.12
C LEU A 66 -10.86 -1.34 -2.80
N ARG A 67 -11.13 -2.15 -3.83
CA ARG A 67 -11.89 -3.41 -3.75
C ARG A 67 -11.12 -4.52 -4.46
N ALA A 68 -11.50 -5.76 -4.18
CA ALA A 68 -10.98 -6.91 -4.91
C ALA A 68 -11.18 -6.73 -6.42
N GLY A 69 -10.18 -7.07 -7.22
CA GLY A 69 -10.19 -6.89 -8.68
C GLY A 69 -9.77 -5.50 -9.16
N ALA A 70 -9.63 -4.51 -8.27
CA ALA A 70 -9.09 -3.21 -8.65
C ALA A 70 -7.60 -3.30 -8.99
N GLY A 71 -7.15 -2.50 -9.97
CA GLY A 71 -5.73 -2.33 -10.27
C GLY A 71 -5.04 -1.44 -9.23
N ALA A 72 -3.84 -1.84 -8.83
CA ALA A 72 -2.97 -1.15 -7.88
C ALA A 72 -1.55 -1.05 -8.44
N LEU A 73 -0.76 -0.12 -7.90
CA LEU A 73 0.66 -0.02 -8.23
C LEU A 73 1.51 -0.58 -7.08
N VAL A 74 2.43 -1.48 -7.43
CA VAL A 74 3.55 -1.87 -6.58
C VAL A 74 4.76 -1.03 -7.00
N VAL A 75 5.43 -0.44 -6.00
CA VAL A 75 6.56 0.46 -6.21
C VAL A 75 7.75 -0.02 -5.41
N SER A 76 8.95 -0.03 -6.03
CA SER A 76 10.22 -0.34 -5.36
C SER A 76 10.90 0.93 -4.85
N PRO A 77 11.89 0.82 -3.93
CA PRO A 77 12.67 1.96 -3.45
C PRO A 77 13.44 2.70 -4.56
N GLU A 78 13.78 2.01 -5.65
CA GLU A 78 14.44 2.57 -6.83
C GLU A 78 13.46 3.27 -7.79
N GLY A 79 12.18 3.37 -7.42
CA GLY A 79 11.13 4.00 -8.23
C GLY A 79 10.62 3.12 -9.37
N ARG A 80 10.93 1.82 -9.38
CA ARG A 80 10.34 0.90 -10.37
C ARG A 80 8.88 0.66 -10.01
N VAL A 81 8.02 0.72 -11.03
CA VAL A 81 6.57 0.60 -10.86
C VAL A 81 6.05 -0.57 -11.69
N ARG A 82 5.19 -1.39 -11.09
CA ARG A 82 4.44 -2.44 -11.80
C ARG A 82 2.99 -2.48 -11.36
N GLU A 83 2.11 -2.86 -12.27
CA GLU A 83 0.69 -3.06 -11.93
C GLU A 83 0.48 -4.41 -11.22
N ALA A 84 -0.46 -4.40 -10.27
CA ALA A 84 -0.92 -5.56 -9.54
C ALA A 84 -2.44 -5.48 -9.35
N VAL A 85 -3.05 -6.60 -8.96
CA VAL A 85 -4.48 -6.65 -8.65
C VAL A 85 -4.67 -6.71 -7.14
N VAL A 86 -5.59 -5.93 -6.62
CA VAL A 86 -6.03 -6.03 -5.23
C VAL A 86 -6.80 -7.34 -5.07
N GLY A 87 -6.33 -8.23 -4.20
CA GLY A 87 -7.05 -9.44 -3.81
C GLY A 87 -8.08 -9.14 -2.73
N ARG A 88 -7.72 -8.34 -1.73
CA ARG A 88 -8.61 -7.95 -0.63
C ARG A 88 -8.21 -6.59 -0.06
N SER A 89 -9.19 -5.78 0.32
CA SER A 89 -8.99 -4.58 1.14
C SER A 89 -9.73 -4.76 2.46
N LYS A 90 -9.03 -4.61 3.58
CA LYS A 90 -9.58 -4.77 4.94
C LYS A 90 -9.58 -3.42 5.66
N LEU A 91 -10.77 -3.01 6.08
CA LEU A 91 -10.97 -1.86 6.97
C LEU A 91 -11.03 -2.35 8.41
N GLU A 92 -10.14 -1.85 9.25
CA GLU A 92 -10.08 -2.16 10.67
C GLU A 92 -9.64 -0.92 11.44
N SER A 93 -10.13 -0.79 12.68
CA SER A 93 -9.70 0.27 13.59
C SER A 93 -8.41 -0.15 14.28
N ARG A 94 -7.37 0.68 14.14
CA ARG A 94 -6.05 0.48 14.75
C ARG A 94 -5.45 1.84 15.12
N PRO A 95 -4.59 1.92 16.15
CA PRO A 95 -3.74 3.09 16.35
C PRO A 95 -2.92 3.37 15.09
N LEU A 96 -2.86 4.64 14.69
CA LEU A 96 -2.05 5.11 13.56
C LEU A 96 -0.92 6.00 14.08
N VAL A 97 0.19 6.00 13.34
CA VAL A 97 1.29 6.93 13.53
C VAL A 97 1.18 8.01 12.45
N LEU A 98 1.28 9.28 12.85
CA LEU A 98 1.37 10.40 11.92
C LEU A 98 2.84 10.55 11.49
N VAL A 99 3.05 10.58 10.17
CA VAL A 99 4.36 10.85 9.56
C VAL A 99 4.18 12.07 8.67
N GLU A 100 5.04 13.07 8.87
CA GLU A 100 5.04 14.34 8.13
C GLU A 100 6.43 14.56 7.53
N ALA A 101 6.48 15.21 6.36
CA ALA A 101 7.71 15.65 5.72
C ALA A 101 7.49 17.07 5.20
N GLU A 102 8.53 17.92 5.33
CA GLU A 102 8.57 19.32 4.92
C GLU A 102 9.37 19.52 3.63
#